data_AF-A0A7R9R1Y8-F1
#
_entry.id   AF-A0A7R9R1Y8-F1
#
_cell.length_a   1.000
_cell.length_b   1.000
_cell.length_c   1.000
_cell.angle_alpha   90.00
_cell.angle_beta   90.00
_cell.angle_gamma   90.00
#
_symmetry.space_group_name_H-M   'P 1'
#
loop_
_entity.id
_entity.type
_entity.pdbx_description
1 polymer ?
#
loop_
_entity_poly.entity_id
_entity_poly.type
_entity_poly.pdbx_seq_one_letter_code
_entity_poly.pdbx_strand_id
1 'polypeptide(L)'
;KRPAHFIYPNENAVKGSTTLFNALLRRCTQRDKIPICRITLRRQSAPNIVALFPQLECKPLDKAGGFHVIYLPFKENVRYPSIKEAEAVDIEPNALELASNIVEKLSFNFDTKDFPNPVLQTHWRFIEGLATGVDPEPFDESQTQPNYENIEEKAGYDMYQLNDMLD
;
A
#
# COMPACT_ATOMS: atom_id res chain seq x y z
N LYS A 1 -2.92 -2.21 12.41
CA LYS A 1 -2.39 -0.86 12.07
C LYS A 1 -3.56 -0.01 11.57
N ARG A 2 -3.58 1.31 11.84
CA ARG A 2 -4.68 2.17 11.37
C ARG A 2 -4.39 2.63 9.94
N PRO A 3 -5.37 2.58 9.02
CA PRO A 3 -5.19 3.12 7.68
C PRO A 3 -5.00 4.63 7.72
N ALA A 4 -4.26 5.16 6.74
CA ALA A 4 -4.15 6.60 6.56
C ALA A 4 -5.53 7.20 6.24
N HIS A 5 -5.78 8.41 6.73
CA HIS A 5 -6.97 9.17 6.34
C HIS A 5 -6.59 10.24 5.33
N PHE A 6 -7.55 10.79 4.61
CA PHE A 6 -7.32 11.91 3.71
C PHE A 6 -8.08 13.13 4.21
N ILE A 7 -7.43 14.29 4.27
CA ILE A 7 -8.07 15.55 4.65
C ILE A 7 -8.19 16.49 3.45
N TYR A 8 -9.33 17.14 3.37
CA TYR A 8 -9.69 18.11 2.35
C TYR A 8 -10.37 19.33 3.00
N PRO A 9 -10.16 20.57 2.51
CA PRO A 9 -10.73 21.76 3.12
C PRO A 9 -12.26 21.79 3.03
N ASN A 10 -12.90 22.41 4.03
CA ASN A 10 -14.35 22.59 4.08
C ASN A 10 -14.70 24.09 4.19
N GLU A 11 -14.88 24.73 3.04
CA GLU A 11 -15.18 26.16 2.91
C GLU A 11 -16.51 26.57 3.53
N ASN A 12 -17.48 25.63 3.57
CA ASN A 12 -18.81 25.88 4.13
C ASN A 12 -18.75 26.06 5.66
N ALA A 13 -17.82 25.37 6.33
CA ALA A 13 -17.64 25.47 7.77
C ALA A 13 -16.82 26.71 8.16
N VAL A 14 -15.73 26.98 7.43
CA VAL A 14 -14.84 28.13 7.66
C VAL A 14 -14.42 28.75 6.34
N LYS A 15 -14.87 29.98 6.08
CA LYS A 15 -14.47 30.75 4.90
C LYS A 15 -12.97 31.06 4.93
N GLY A 16 -12.31 30.97 3.79
CA GLY A 16 -10.87 31.11 3.60
C GLY A 16 -10.07 29.82 3.81
N SER A 17 -10.70 28.72 4.24
CA SER A 17 -10.01 27.46 4.53
C SER A 17 -9.33 26.87 3.30
N THR A 18 -9.98 26.94 2.14
CA THR A 18 -9.48 26.41 0.86
C THR A 18 -8.23 27.15 0.41
N THR A 19 -8.22 28.48 0.54
CA THR A 19 -7.08 29.32 0.19
C THR A 19 -5.86 29.01 1.07
N LEU A 20 -6.06 28.94 2.38
CA LEU A 20 -5.00 28.61 3.33
C LEU A 20 -4.48 27.19 3.12
N PHE A 21 -5.38 26.23 2.93
CA PHE A 21 -5.04 24.83 2.73
C PHE A 21 -4.22 24.62 1.45
N ASN A 22 -4.61 25.25 0.34
CA ASN A 22 -3.87 25.18 -0.91
C ASN A 22 -2.50 25.86 -0.82
N ALA A 23 -2.40 26.98 -0.11
CA ALA A 23 -1.13 27.65 0.15
C ALA A 23 -0.19 26.74 0.97
N LEU A 24 -0.72 26.10 2.02
CA LEU A 24 0.05 25.16 2.84
C LEU A 24 0.50 23.96 2.02
N LEU A 25 -0.39 23.34 1.26
CA LEU A 25 -0.10 22.19 0.40
C LEU A 25 1.05 22.48 -0.56
N ARG A 26 0.97 23.59 -1.31
CA ARG A 26 2.01 24.00 -2.25
C ARG A 26 3.35 24.28 -1.55
N ARG A 27 3.34 24.94 -0.39
CA ARG A 27 4.57 25.27 0.35
C ARG A 27 5.22 24.04 0.98
N CYS A 28 4.42 23.09 1.48
CA CYS A 28 4.90 21.82 2.00
C CYS A 28 5.59 21.00 0.91
N THR A 29 4.97 20.87 -0.28
CA THR A 29 5.59 20.17 -1.40
C THR A 29 6.85 20.87 -1.91
N GLN A 30 6.85 22.20 -2.04
CA GLN A 30 8.01 22.96 -2.51
C GLN A 30 9.22 22.88 -1.58
N ARG A 31 9.00 22.73 -0.28
CA ARG A 31 10.07 22.71 0.74
C ARG A 31 10.44 21.31 1.19
N ASP A 32 9.77 20.30 0.66
CA ASP A 32 9.85 18.92 1.13
C ASP A 32 9.70 18.81 2.65
N LYS A 33 8.60 19.41 3.16
CA LYS A 33 8.27 19.44 4.60
C LYS A 33 6.90 18.86 4.86
N ILE A 34 6.82 18.08 5.93
CA ILE A 34 5.60 17.42 6.39
C ILE A 34 5.20 18.04 7.73
N PRO A 35 4.00 18.64 7.85
CA PRO A 35 3.49 19.10 9.13
C PRO A 35 3.23 17.94 10.09
N ILE A 36 3.67 18.08 11.33
CA ILE A 36 3.34 17.17 12.43
C ILE A 36 2.20 17.78 13.24
N CYS A 37 1.13 17.01 13.43
CA CYS A 37 -0.08 17.47 14.08
C CYS A 37 -0.54 16.50 15.17
N ARG A 38 -1.32 17.02 16.12
CA ARG A 38 -2.06 16.22 17.09
C ARG A 38 -3.50 16.10 16.63
N ILE A 39 -3.97 14.87 16.38
CA ILE A 39 -5.35 14.61 15.97
C ILE A 39 -6.17 14.00 17.11
N THR A 40 -7.40 14.50 17.27
CA THR A 40 -8.40 13.96 18.21
C THR A 40 -9.72 13.83 17.46
N LEU A 41 -10.11 12.60 17.11
CA LEU A 41 -11.26 12.36 16.23
C LEU A 41 -12.61 12.48 16.94
N ARG A 42 -12.66 12.18 18.24
CA ARG A 42 -13.89 12.21 19.05
C ARG A 42 -13.64 12.95 20.35
N ARG A 43 -14.69 13.55 20.92
CA ARG A 43 -14.60 14.11 22.28
C ARG A 43 -14.17 12.98 23.24
N GLN A 44 -13.19 13.27 24.10
CA GLN A 44 -12.61 12.34 25.09
C GLN A 44 -11.81 11.15 24.53
N SER A 45 -11.48 11.11 23.22
CA SER A 45 -10.53 10.11 22.71
C SER A 45 -9.07 10.53 22.98
N ALA A 46 -8.19 9.57 23.24
CA ALA A 46 -6.76 9.83 23.35
C ALA A 46 -6.21 10.44 22.04
N PRO A 47 -5.44 11.55 22.12
CA PRO A 47 -4.85 12.16 20.95
C PRO A 47 -3.81 11.26 20.31
N ASN A 48 -3.70 11.30 18.99
CA ASN A 48 -2.60 10.65 18.26
C ASN A 48 -1.72 11.70 17.60
N ILE A 49 -0.43 11.41 17.47
CA ILE A 49 0.48 12.21 16.67
C ILE A 49 0.39 11.71 15.23
N VAL A 50 0.22 12.64 14.29
CA VAL A 50 0.09 12.34 12.87
C VAL A 50 1.01 13.22 12.03
N ALA A 51 1.45 12.68 10.90
CA ALA A 51 2.17 13.40 9.87
C ALA A 51 1.21 13.67 8.69
N LEU A 52 1.11 14.92 8.26
CA LEU A 52 0.27 15.34 7.13
C LEU A 52 1.07 15.31 5.84
N PHE A 53 1.09 14.17 5.16
CA PHE A 53 1.86 14.02 3.93
C PHE A 53 1.17 14.75 2.76
N PRO A 54 1.83 15.74 2.12
CA PRO A 54 1.23 16.54 1.06
C PRO A 54 1.10 15.73 -0.24
N GLN A 55 -0.10 15.70 -0.82
CA GLN A 55 -0.35 15.14 -2.15
C GLN A 55 -0.88 16.22 -3.08
N LEU A 56 -0.15 16.50 -4.15
CA LEU A 56 -0.64 17.35 -5.23
C LEU A 56 -1.66 16.58 -6.08
N GLU A 57 -2.60 17.32 -6.66
CA GLU A 57 -3.55 16.77 -7.61
C GLU A 57 -2.81 16.34 -8.90
N CYS A 58 -3.03 15.11 -9.34
CA CYS A 58 -2.57 14.64 -10.65
C CYS A 58 -3.76 14.56 -11.62
N LYS A 59 -3.49 14.78 -12.91
CA LYS A 59 -4.45 14.60 -14.01
C LYS A 59 -4.03 13.38 -14.84
N PRO A 60 -4.95 12.47 -15.24
CA PRO A 60 -6.39 12.44 -14.93
C PRO A 60 -6.67 12.29 -13.42
N LEU A 61 -7.90 12.61 -12.99
CA LEU A 61 -8.35 12.85 -11.59
C LEU A 61 -8.20 11.67 -10.60
N ASP A 62 -7.30 10.72 -10.87
CA ASP A 62 -7.05 9.52 -10.06
C ASP A 62 -6.56 9.84 -8.65
N LYS A 63 -5.94 11.01 -8.43
CA LYS A 63 -5.41 11.44 -7.14
C LYS A 63 -5.88 12.85 -6.78
N ALA A 64 -6.79 12.93 -5.81
CA ALA A 64 -7.26 14.20 -5.26
C ALA A 64 -6.11 14.98 -4.58
N GLY A 65 -6.09 16.30 -4.75
CA GLY A 65 -5.14 17.17 -4.04
C GLY A 65 -5.51 17.33 -2.57
N GLY A 66 -4.57 17.12 -1.65
CA GLY A 66 -4.82 17.21 -0.21
C GLY A 66 -3.68 16.71 0.66
N PHE A 67 -3.98 16.29 1.88
CA PHE A 67 -2.99 15.67 2.75
C PHE A 67 -3.44 14.27 3.21
N HIS A 68 -2.51 13.33 3.18
CA HIS A 68 -2.65 12.04 3.84
C HIS A 68 -2.26 12.17 5.31
N VAL A 69 -3.14 11.73 6.19
CA VAL A 69 -2.94 11.67 7.63
C VAL A 69 -2.31 10.32 7.98
N ILE A 70 -1.00 10.31 8.19
CA ILE A 70 -0.24 9.14 8.55
C ILE A 70 -0.08 9.11 10.08
N TYR A 71 -0.57 8.06 10.73
CA TYR A 71 -0.44 7.91 12.18
C TYR A 71 0.97 7.49 12.56
N LEU A 72 1.62 8.28 13.40
CA LEU A 72 2.93 7.94 13.95
C LEU A 72 2.73 7.04 15.18
N PRO A 73 3.38 5.87 15.24
CA PRO A 73 3.27 4.98 16.40
C PRO A 73 3.92 5.62 17.62
N PHE A 74 3.29 5.47 18.79
CA PHE A 74 3.96 5.74 20.05
C PHE A 74 5.03 4.67 20.32
N LYS A 75 5.96 4.96 21.24
CA LYS A 75 7.02 4.04 21.65
C LYS A 75 6.49 2.63 21.99
N GLU A 76 5.34 2.56 22.65
CA GLU A 76 4.69 1.31 23.06
C GLU A 76 4.24 0.43 21.87
N ASN A 77 4.02 1.02 20.69
CA ASN A 77 3.62 0.30 19.48
C ASN A 77 4.82 -0.14 18.64
N VAL A 78 6.04 0.27 18.98
CA VAL A 78 7.25 -0.17 18.30
C VAL A 78 7.65 -1.53 18.86
N ARG A 79 7.72 -2.55 17.98
CA ARG A 79 8.20 -3.88 18.33
C ARG A 79 9.61 -4.03 17.80
N TYR A 80 10.57 -4.28 18.70
CA TYR A 80 11.95 -4.57 18.32
C TYR A 80 12.05 -6.07 18.02
N PRO A 81 12.34 -6.46 16.77
CA PRO A 81 12.59 -7.86 16.45
C PRO A 81 13.83 -8.34 17.21
N SER A 82 13.80 -9.58 17.68
CA SER A 82 14.97 -10.27 18.24
C SER A 82 15.90 -10.69 17.11
N ILE A 83 16.55 -9.71 16.47
CA ILE A 83 17.55 -9.96 15.45
C ILE A 83 18.78 -10.48 16.20
N LYS A 84 19.12 -11.77 16.02
CA LYS A 84 20.51 -12.20 16.23
C LYS A 84 21.33 -11.38 15.24
N GLU A 85 22.39 -10.71 15.67
CA GLU A 85 23.30 -10.01 14.78
C GLU A 85 23.63 -10.96 13.63
N ALA A 86 23.00 -10.74 12.48
CA ALA A 86 23.29 -11.51 11.29
C ALA A 86 24.68 -11.03 10.90
N GLU A 87 25.65 -11.93 10.90
CA GLU A 87 26.94 -11.66 10.29
C GLU A 87 26.65 -11.17 8.87
N ALA A 88 27.25 -10.03 8.50
CA ALA A 88 27.13 -9.54 7.14
C ALA A 88 27.75 -10.60 6.23
N VAL A 89 26.90 -11.38 5.58
CA VAL A 89 27.35 -12.34 4.57
C VAL A 89 27.68 -11.52 3.35
N ASP A 90 28.94 -11.53 2.95
CA ASP A 90 29.35 -11.00 1.66
C ASP A 90 28.74 -11.90 0.58
N ILE A 91 27.71 -11.38 -0.10
CA ILE A 91 27.02 -12.10 -1.19
C ILE A 91 27.88 -12.00 -2.44
N GLU A 92 28.07 -13.12 -3.14
CA GLU A 92 28.76 -13.10 -4.42
C GLU A 92 28.05 -12.18 -5.43
N PRO A 93 28.80 -11.36 -6.19
CA PRO A 93 28.21 -10.41 -7.13
C PRO A 93 27.35 -11.09 -8.20
N ASN A 94 27.70 -12.33 -8.57
CA ASN A 94 26.95 -13.13 -9.54
C ASN A 94 25.54 -13.51 -9.01
N ALA A 95 25.44 -13.90 -7.74
CA ALA A 95 24.15 -14.19 -7.11
C ALA A 95 23.25 -12.95 -7.03
N LEU A 96 23.84 -11.77 -6.79
CA LEU A 96 23.10 -10.50 -6.80
C LEU A 96 22.57 -10.14 -8.20
N GLU A 97 23.37 -10.34 -9.25
CA GLU A 97 22.94 -10.13 -10.63
C GLU A 97 21.80 -11.07 -11.03
N LEU A 98 21.89 -12.36 -10.69
CA LEU A 98 20.82 -13.33 -10.91
C LEU A 98 19.53 -12.94 -10.16
N ALA A 99 19.63 -12.53 -8.90
CA ALA A 99 18.48 -12.08 -8.13
C ALA A 99 17.83 -10.82 -8.73
N SER A 100 18.62 -9.87 -9.23
CA SER A 100 18.11 -8.68 -9.93
C SER A 100 17.37 -9.07 -11.21
N ASN A 101 17.94 -9.99 -12.00
CA ASN A 101 17.31 -10.50 -13.23
C ASN A 101 15.96 -11.17 -12.94
N ILE A 102 15.85 -11.95 -11.86
CA ILE A 102 14.58 -12.56 -11.44
C ILE A 102 13.54 -11.48 -11.11
N VAL A 103 13.91 -10.45 -10.35
CA VAL A 103 13.01 -9.35 -10.00
C VAL A 103 12.54 -8.59 -11.25
N GLU A 104 13.42 -8.34 -12.21
CA GLU A 104 13.07 -7.69 -13.46
C GLU A 104 12.11 -8.55 -14.31
N LYS A 105 12.39 -9.85 -14.47
CA LYS A 105 11.55 -10.79 -15.23
C LYS A 105 10.15 -10.96 -14.64
N LEU A 106 10.04 -10.88 -13.31
CA LEU A 106 8.77 -10.99 -12.58
C LEU A 106 8.09 -9.64 -12.30
N SER A 107 8.71 -8.54 -12.72
CA SER A 107 8.11 -7.22 -12.54
C SER A 107 6.86 -7.06 -13.41
N PHE A 108 5.80 -6.49 -12.82
CA PHE A 108 4.57 -6.16 -13.51
C PHE A 108 4.00 -4.85 -12.99
N ASN A 109 3.10 -4.24 -13.76
CA ASN A 109 2.41 -3.02 -13.37
C ASN A 109 1.32 -3.35 -12.36
N PHE A 110 1.53 -2.97 -11.11
CA PHE A 110 0.56 -3.18 -10.04
C PHE A 110 -0.47 -2.05 -9.98
N ASP A 111 -1.76 -2.38 -10.12
CA ASP A 111 -2.87 -1.53 -9.68
C ASP A 111 -3.63 -2.18 -8.51
N THR A 112 -4.05 -1.34 -7.56
CA THR A 112 -4.90 -1.70 -6.42
C THR A 112 -6.26 -2.26 -6.82
N LYS A 113 -6.73 -1.99 -8.04
CA LYS A 113 -8.03 -2.44 -8.55
C LYS A 113 -8.02 -3.87 -9.10
N ASP A 114 -6.84 -4.41 -9.40
CA ASP A 114 -6.70 -5.70 -10.08
C ASP A 114 -7.01 -6.89 -9.16
N PHE A 115 -6.99 -6.67 -7.84
CA PHE A 115 -7.09 -7.73 -6.83
C PHE A 115 -8.34 -7.54 -5.95
N PRO A 116 -9.52 -8.04 -6.38
CA PRO A 116 -10.73 -8.02 -5.56
C PRO A 116 -10.64 -9.00 -4.39
N ASN A 117 -11.41 -8.76 -3.33
CA ASN A 117 -11.47 -9.69 -2.19
C ASN A 117 -12.32 -10.94 -2.55
N PRO A 118 -11.73 -12.14 -2.62
CA PRO A 118 -12.42 -13.35 -3.08
C PRO A 118 -13.58 -13.77 -2.18
N VAL A 119 -13.46 -13.55 -0.86
CA VAL A 119 -14.51 -13.87 0.11
C VAL A 119 -15.74 -12.99 -0.12
N LEU A 120 -15.52 -11.70 -0.37
CA LEU A 120 -16.62 -10.77 -0.67
C LEU A 120 -17.25 -11.09 -2.03
N GLN A 121 -16.45 -11.38 -3.06
CA GLN A 121 -16.98 -11.71 -4.38
C GLN A 121 -17.82 -12.99 -4.34
N THR A 122 -17.35 -14.02 -3.64
CA THR A 122 -18.11 -15.25 -3.41
C THR A 122 -19.42 -14.95 -2.70
N HIS A 123 -19.40 -14.15 -1.62
CA HIS A 123 -20.60 -13.77 -0.89
C HIS A 123 -21.66 -13.09 -1.78
N TRP A 124 -21.25 -12.14 -2.63
CA TRP A 124 -22.17 -11.45 -3.52
C TRP A 124 -22.75 -12.37 -4.59
N ARG A 125 -21.94 -13.29 -5.15
CA ARG A 125 -22.44 -14.31 -6.09
C ARG A 125 -23.48 -15.22 -5.46
N PHE A 126 -23.30 -15.61 -4.20
CA PHE A 126 -24.31 -16.40 -3.48
C PHE A 126 -25.65 -15.65 -3.35
N ILE A 127 -25.61 -14.36 -3.01
CA ILE A 127 -26.81 -13.52 -2.94
C ILE A 127 -27.49 -13.40 -4.31
N GLU A 128 -26.70 -13.19 -5.36
CA GLU A 128 -27.19 -13.10 -6.74
C GLU A 128 -27.84 -14.41 -7.20
N GLY A 129 -27.23 -15.56 -6.91
CA GLY A 129 -27.78 -16.88 -7.20
C GLY A 129 -29.11 -17.12 -6.48
N LEU A 130 -29.19 -16.79 -5.19
CA LEU A 130 -30.44 -16.86 -4.42
C LEU A 130 -31.54 -15.97 -4.99
N ALA A 131 -31.20 -14.78 -5.49
CA ALA A 131 -32.16 -13.86 -6.09
C ALA A 131 -32.64 -14.32 -7.47
N THR A 132 -31.76 -14.94 -8.25
CA THR A 132 -32.01 -15.34 -9.64
C THR A 132 -32.54 -16.78 -9.76
N GLY A 133 -32.42 -17.58 -8.70
CA GLY A 133 -32.78 -19.00 -8.70
C GLY A 133 -31.77 -19.90 -9.41
N VAL A 134 -30.55 -19.42 -9.63
CA VAL A 134 -29.43 -20.15 -10.24
C VAL A 134 -28.49 -20.59 -9.11
N ASP A 135 -28.01 -21.84 -9.15
CA ASP A 135 -27.02 -22.31 -8.18
C ASP A 135 -25.72 -21.52 -8.34
N PRO A 136 -25.29 -20.77 -7.30
CA PRO A 136 -24.12 -19.91 -7.40
C PRO A 136 -22.83 -20.73 -7.28
N GLU A 137 -21.88 -20.45 -8.16
CA GLU A 137 -20.50 -20.94 -8.04
C GLU A 137 -19.62 -19.94 -7.28
N PRO A 138 -18.66 -20.41 -6.47
CA PRO A 138 -17.73 -19.54 -5.78
C PRO A 138 -16.90 -18.69 -6.75
N PHE A 139 -16.38 -17.57 -6.26
CA PHE A 139 -15.49 -16.72 -7.05
C PHE A 139 -14.14 -17.42 -7.27
N ASP A 140 -13.58 -17.28 -8.47
CA ASP A 140 -12.26 -17.82 -8.79
C ASP A 140 -11.16 -17.04 -8.07
N GLU A 141 -10.43 -17.71 -7.18
CA GLU A 141 -9.37 -17.10 -6.37
C GLU A 141 -8.04 -16.91 -7.13
N SER A 142 -7.96 -17.40 -8.38
CA SER A 142 -6.76 -17.35 -9.23
C SER A 142 -6.14 -15.95 -9.34
N GLN A 143 -6.95 -14.90 -9.28
CA GLN A 143 -6.48 -13.51 -9.34
C GLN A 143 -5.60 -13.11 -8.15
N THR A 144 -5.79 -13.73 -6.98
CA THR A 144 -5.03 -13.41 -5.76
C THR A 144 -3.89 -14.39 -5.48
N GLN A 145 -3.87 -15.53 -6.18
CA GLN A 145 -2.84 -16.55 -6.03
C GLN A 145 -1.68 -16.27 -7.01
N PRO A 146 -0.41 -16.57 -6.62
CA PRO A 146 0.69 -16.49 -7.55
C PRO A 146 0.48 -17.43 -8.74
N ASN A 147 0.68 -16.93 -9.96
CA ASN A 147 0.63 -17.77 -11.16
C ASN A 147 1.95 -18.54 -11.30
N TYR A 148 2.00 -19.73 -10.70
CA TYR A 148 3.19 -20.58 -10.68
C TYR A 148 3.68 -20.96 -12.08
N GLU A 149 2.78 -21.25 -13.02
CA GLU A 149 3.13 -21.62 -14.39
C GLU A 149 3.90 -20.51 -15.10
N ASN A 150 3.37 -19.28 -15.05
CA ASN A 150 4.03 -18.11 -15.65
C ASN A 150 5.35 -17.74 -14.95
N ILE A 151 5.43 -17.96 -13.63
CA ILE A 151 6.66 -17.69 -12.87
C ILE A 151 7.76 -18.68 -13.29
N GLU A 152 7.42 -19.96 -13.39
CA GLU A 152 8.34 -21.02 -13.79
C GLU A 152 8.81 -20.82 -15.24
N GLU A 153 7.90 -20.48 -16.16
CA GLU A 153 8.24 -20.21 -17.56
C GLU A 153 9.21 -19.03 -17.70
N LYS A 154 9.01 -17.95 -16.94
CA LYS A 154 9.82 -16.72 -17.07
C LYS A 154 11.15 -16.79 -16.35
N ALA A 155 11.15 -17.27 -15.12
CA ALA A 155 12.27 -17.13 -14.18
C ALA A 155 12.75 -18.45 -13.59
N GLY A 156 12.18 -19.60 -14.00
CA GLY A 156 12.55 -20.90 -13.46
C GLY A 156 14.04 -21.20 -13.55
N TYR A 157 14.66 -20.97 -14.72
CA TYR A 157 16.09 -21.23 -14.93
C TYR A 157 16.98 -20.42 -13.97
N ASP A 158 16.75 -19.11 -13.87
CA ASP A 158 17.53 -18.22 -12.99
C ASP A 158 17.33 -18.58 -11.51
N MET A 159 16.12 -19.00 -11.12
CA MET A 159 15.83 -19.47 -9.76
C MET A 159 16.60 -20.75 -9.42
N TYR A 160 16.67 -21.71 -10.35
CA TYR A 160 17.47 -22.92 -10.16
C TYR A 160 18.96 -22.60 -10.01
N GLN A 161 19.49 -21.69 -10.83
CA GLN A 161 20.89 -21.26 -10.73
C GLN A 161 21.18 -20.52 -9.43
N LEU A 162 20.28 -19.65 -9.00
CA LEU A 162 20.44 -18.94 -7.73
C LEU A 162 20.41 -19.93 -6.55
N ASN A 163 19.55 -20.95 -6.60
CA ASN A 163 19.51 -21.97 -5.55
C ASN A 163 20.81 -22.79 -5.50
N ASP A 164 21.37 -23.19 -6.65
CA ASP A 164 22.65 -23.90 -6.75
C ASP A 164 23.86 -23.08 -6.22
N MET A 165 23.79 -21.75 -6.29
CA MET A 165 24.84 -20.87 -5.76
C MET A 165 24.71 -20.56 -4.27
N LEU A 166 23.53 -20.76 -3.68
CA LEU A 166 23.24 -20.46 -2.28
C LEU A 166 23.29 -21.70 -1.37
N ASP A 167 23.08 -22.88 -1.94
CA ASP A 167 23.25 -24.19 -1.29
C ASP A 167 24.73 -24.59 -1.17
#